data_AF-A0A1H4R7F0-F1
#
_entry.id   AF-A0A1H4R7F0-F1
#
_cell.length_a   1.000
_cell.length_b   1.000
_cell.length_c   1.000
_cell.angle_alpha   90.00
_cell.angle_beta   90.00
_cell.angle_gamma   90.00
#
_symmetry.space_group_name_H-M   'P 1'
#
loop_
_entity.id
_entity.type
_entity.pdbx_description
1 polymer ?
#
loop_
_entity_poly.entity_id
_entity_poly.type
_entity_poly.pdbx_seq_one_letter_code
_entity_poly.pdbx_strand_id
1 'polypeptide(L)'
;MSVGLVIVSHSSKIAEGTVELARQMAPDVALVAAGGTDEDGIGTSFEKVSAALAEADSGDGVVVLCDLGSAVLTTETALDFLDDDARSRVILAEAPIVEGAVAAAVAAATGGDVTGVAEAASHAGGANPAAADTASPPSDEAAGQAASDSESRTIRLINRDGLHARPAAEFVKKASGYDARVNVNGVDAKSLLGIMSLGLVQGADVTLTADGPEARKAVSELSELIESGFGES
;
A
#
# COMPACT_ATOMS: atom_id res chain seq x y z
N MET A 1 -13.23 12.81 -2.08
CA MET A 1 -12.00 13.17 -2.79
C MET A 1 -10.86 12.53 -1.99
N SER A 2 -9.78 12.17 -2.67
CA SER A 2 -8.63 11.48 -2.09
C SER A 2 -7.36 11.94 -2.80
N VAL A 3 -6.21 11.71 -2.19
CA VAL A 3 -4.90 11.93 -2.81
C VAL A 3 -4.82 11.19 -4.15
N GLY A 4 -4.43 11.89 -5.21
CA GLY A 4 -4.18 11.32 -6.54
C GLY A 4 -2.77 10.77 -6.68
N LEU A 5 -2.54 9.85 -7.60
CA LEU A 5 -1.22 9.31 -7.91
C LEU A 5 -0.85 9.50 -9.38
N VAL A 6 0.40 9.88 -9.61
CA VAL A 6 1.00 9.94 -10.94
C VAL A 6 2.19 8.98 -11.01
N ILE A 7 2.16 8.07 -11.98
CA ILE A 7 3.23 7.11 -12.23
C ILE A 7 4.04 7.58 -13.44
N VAL A 8 5.26 8.04 -13.20
CA VAL A 8 6.18 8.55 -14.24
C VAL A 8 7.22 7.48 -14.56
N SER A 9 7.31 7.10 -15.82
CA SER A 9 8.30 6.13 -16.28
C SER A 9 8.87 6.47 -17.64
N HIS A 10 10.07 5.97 -17.92
CA HIS A 10 10.62 5.98 -19.27
C HIS A 10 9.79 5.16 -20.27
N SER A 11 8.96 4.23 -19.78
CA SER A 11 8.16 3.35 -20.61
C SER A 11 6.68 3.58 -20.33
N SER A 12 5.90 3.90 -21.36
CA SER A 12 4.44 3.95 -21.29
C SER A 12 3.87 2.66 -20.71
N LYS A 13 4.38 1.51 -21.15
CA LYS A 13 3.94 0.20 -20.68
C LYS A 13 4.19 -0.05 -19.19
N ILE A 14 5.27 0.49 -18.62
CA ILE A 14 5.55 0.36 -17.19
C ILE A 14 4.59 1.24 -16.40
N ALA A 15 4.43 2.51 -16.80
CA ALA A 15 3.51 3.43 -16.14
C ALA A 15 2.06 2.92 -16.20
N GLU A 16 1.60 2.52 -17.38
CA GLU A 16 0.25 1.97 -17.62
C GLU A 16 0.03 0.68 -16.84
N GLY A 17 0.95 -0.29 -16.92
CA GLY A 17 0.82 -1.56 -16.21
C GLY A 17 0.85 -1.40 -14.68
N THR A 18 1.63 -0.44 -14.18
CA THR A 18 1.66 -0.10 -12.74
C THR A 18 0.33 0.50 -12.30
N VAL A 19 -0.22 1.44 -13.08
CA VAL A 19 -1.56 2.01 -12.84
C VAL A 19 -2.63 0.93 -12.90
N GLU A 20 -2.58 0.02 -13.87
CA GLU A 20 -3.51 -1.09 -14.01
C GLU A 20 -3.50 -1.98 -12.75
N LEU A 21 -2.32 -2.34 -12.25
CA LEU A 21 -2.18 -3.13 -11.03
C LEU A 21 -2.70 -2.38 -9.79
N ALA A 22 -2.30 -1.13 -9.60
CA ALA A 22 -2.74 -0.32 -8.47
C ALA A 22 -4.27 -0.12 -8.46
N ARG A 23 -4.89 0.01 -9.65
CA ARG A 23 -6.34 0.19 -9.81
C ARG A 23 -7.15 -1.01 -9.35
N GLN A 24 -6.59 -2.22 -9.39
CA GLN A 24 -7.24 -3.40 -8.82
C GLN A 24 -7.46 -3.27 -7.31
N MET A 25 -6.58 -2.54 -6.63
CA MET A 25 -6.61 -2.34 -5.18
C MET A 25 -7.42 -1.11 -4.78
N ALA A 26 -7.37 -0.07 -5.61
CA ALA A 26 -7.95 1.24 -5.36
C ALA A 26 -8.72 1.75 -6.60
N PRO A 27 -9.92 1.20 -6.89
CA PRO A 27 -10.66 1.53 -8.11
C PRO A 27 -11.16 2.98 -8.12
N ASP A 28 -11.38 3.58 -6.95
CA ASP A 28 -11.94 4.92 -6.78
C ASP A 28 -10.88 6.03 -6.66
N VAL A 29 -9.59 5.67 -6.66
CA VAL A 29 -8.48 6.64 -6.57
C VAL A 29 -8.09 7.12 -7.98
N ALA A 30 -7.79 8.42 -8.11
CA ALA A 30 -7.23 8.97 -9.34
C ALA A 30 -5.81 8.45 -9.55
N LEU A 31 -5.64 7.55 -10.52
CA LEU A 31 -4.35 6.93 -10.87
C LEU A 31 -4.04 7.27 -12.33
N VAL A 32 -2.98 8.04 -12.56
CA VAL A 32 -2.64 8.57 -13.89
C VAL A 32 -1.23 8.13 -14.30
N ALA A 33 -1.11 7.62 -15.53
CA ALA A 33 0.15 7.16 -16.09
C ALA A 33 0.79 8.27 -16.95
N ALA A 34 2.07 8.56 -16.71
CA ALA A 34 2.87 9.49 -17.50
C ALA A 34 4.16 8.79 -17.95
N GLY A 35 4.03 7.90 -18.94
CA GLY A 35 5.15 7.12 -19.45
C GLY A 35 5.52 7.42 -20.89
N GLY A 36 6.83 7.39 -21.18
CA GLY A 36 7.38 7.54 -22.53
C GLY A 36 7.52 9.00 -22.99
N THR A 37 8.07 9.18 -24.18
CA THR A 37 8.14 10.46 -24.88
C THR A 37 6.79 10.83 -25.52
N ASP A 38 6.69 12.01 -26.14
CA ASP A 38 5.49 12.45 -26.87
C ASP A 38 5.18 11.57 -28.10
N GLU A 39 6.21 10.88 -28.63
CA GLU A 39 6.09 9.89 -29.70
C GLU A 39 5.97 8.44 -29.19
N ASP A 40 5.66 8.26 -27.89
CA ASP A 40 5.54 6.96 -27.21
C ASP A 40 6.80 6.07 -27.25
N GLY A 41 7.98 6.71 -27.40
CA GLY A 41 9.29 6.06 -27.27
C GLY A 41 9.78 5.95 -25.82
N ILE A 42 10.93 5.30 -25.61
CA ILE A 42 11.58 5.25 -24.30
C ILE A 42 12.14 6.62 -23.94
N GLY A 43 11.67 7.19 -22.84
CA GLY A 43 12.02 8.54 -22.37
C GLY A 43 10.92 9.12 -21.51
N THR A 44 11.06 10.39 -21.12
CA THR A 44 10.06 11.09 -20.31
C THR A 44 9.62 12.37 -21.03
N SER A 45 8.36 12.73 -20.87
CA SER A 45 7.77 13.92 -21.49
C SER A 45 7.29 14.89 -20.42
N PHE A 46 7.71 16.14 -20.53
CA PHE A 46 7.21 17.23 -19.69
C PHE A 46 5.70 17.44 -19.87
N GLU A 47 5.20 17.35 -21.10
CA GLU A 47 3.78 17.56 -21.41
C GLU A 47 2.91 16.48 -20.78
N LYS A 48 3.33 15.20 -20.90
CA LYS A 48 2.63 14.07 -20.27
C LYS A 48 2.63 14.18 -18.75
N VAL A 49 3.76 14.53 -18.13
CA VAL A 49 3.85 14.68 -16.68
C VAL A 49 2.97 15.85 -16.19
N SER A 50 3.02 17.00 -16.87
CA SER A 50 2.20 18.16 -16.51
C SER A 50 0.71 17.88 -16.64
N ALA A 51 0.29 17.21 -17.72
CA ALA A 51 -1.09 16.79 -17.90
C ALA A 51 -1.54 15.80 -16.82
N ALA A 52 -0.69 14.83 -16.47
CA ALA A 52 -1.01 13.84 -15.45
C ALA A 52 -1.13 14.44 -14.05
N LEU A 53 -0.29 15.42 -13.70
CA LEU A 53 -0.39 16.18 -12.46
C LEU A 53 -1.72 16.92 -12.36
N ALA A 54 -2.13 17.60 -13.44
CA ALA A 54 -3.40 18.32 -13.49
C ALA A 54 -4.61 17.38 -13.44
N GLU A 55 -4.52 16.20 -14.05
CA GLU A 55 -5.58 15.18 -14.01
C GLU A 55 -5.71 14.52 -12.63
N ALA A 56 -4.60 14.30 -11.94
CA ALA A 56 -4.60 13.66 -10.63
C ALA A 56 -4.99 14.61 -9.47
N ASP A 57 -4.81 15.93 -9.62
CA ASP A 57 -5.13 16.88 -8.55
C ASP A 57 -6.65 17.11 -8.42
N SER A 58 -7.20 16.61 -7.32
CA SER A 58 -8.59 16.85 -6.90
C SER A 58 -8.72 17.83 -5.73
N GLY A 59 -7.61 18.45 -5.31
CA GLY A 59 -7.53 19.37 -4.17
C GLY A 59 -6.97 18.74 -2.88
N ASP A 60 -6.95 17.41 -2.77
CA ASP A 60 -6.41 16.68 -1.60
C ASP A 60 -4.91 16.33 -1.74
N GLY A 61 -4.29 16.74 -2.86
CA GLY A 61 -2.87 16.54 -3.16
C GLY A 61 -2.57 15.36 -4.07
N VAL A 62 -1.30 15.29 -4.50
CA VAL A 62 -0.82 14.31 -5.49
C VAL A 62 0.50 13.71 -5.03
N VAL A 63 0.61 12.39 -5.11
CA VAL A 63 1.88 11.67 -4.91
C VAL A 63 2.41 11.19 -6.27
N VAL A 64 3.65 11.54 -6.57
CA VAL A 64 4.32 11.14 -7.81
C VAL A 64 5.35 10.05 -7.51
N LEU A 65 5.36 8.99 -8.31
CA LEU A 65 6.39 7.95 -8.29
C LEU A 65 7.13 7.94 -9.62
N CYS A 66 8.46 7.85 -9.56
CA CYS A 66 9.34 7.81 -10.74
C CYS A 66 10.14 6.50 -10.78
N ASP A 67 10.49 6.03 -11.97
CA ASP A 67 11.33 4.84 -12.11
C ASP A 67 12.83 5.11 -11.92
N LEU A 68 13.38 6.06 -12.69
CA LEU A 68 14.80 6.36 -12.79
C LEU A 68 15.03 7.87 -12.69
N GLY A 69 16.27 8.27 -12.39
CA GLY A 69 16.62 9.66 -12.10
C GLY A 69 16.23 10.71 -13.16
N SER A 70 16.25 10.38 -14.45
CA SER A 70 15.78 11.33 -15.48
C SER A 70 14.27 11.57 -15.47
N ALA A 71 13.46 10.62 -15.00
CA ALA A 71 12.04 10.83 -14.77
C ALA A 71 11.80 11.78 -13.60
N VAL A 72 12.63 11.69 -12.56
CA VAL A 72 12.64 12.65 -11.44
C VAL A 72 12.93 14.06 -11.94
N LEU A 73 13.98 14.26 -12.75
CA LEU A 73 14.34 15.58 -13.28
C LEU A 73 13.23 16.20 -14.13
N THR A 74 12.60 15.42 -15.01
CA THR A 74 11.45 15.89 -15.81
C THR A 74 10.26 16.24 -14.91
N THR A 75 10.04 15.47 -13.84
CA THR A 75 9.00 15.74 -12.86
C THR A 75 9.28 17.02 -12.08
N GLU A 76 10.48 17.21 -11.54
CA GLU A 76 10.89 18.43 -10.85
C GLU A 76 10.71 19.66 -11.76
N THR A 77 11.10 19.53 -13.04
CA THR A 77 10.86 20.57 -14.03
C THR A 77 9.37 20.87 -14.19
N ALA A 78 8.50 19.85 -14.26
CA ALA A 78 7.04 20.07 -14.32
C ALA A 78 6.49 20.74 -13.06
N LEU A 79 7.01 20.38 -11.88
CA LEU A 79 6.63 20.98 -10.61
C LEU A 79 6.97 22.47 -10.53
N ASP A 80 8.07 22.91 -11.15
CA ASP A 80 8.48 24.33 -11.18
C ASP A 80 7.50 25.23 -11.97
N PHE A 81 6.61 24.64 -12.78
CA PHE A 81 5.59 25.37 -13.57
C PHE A 81 4.21 25.37 -12.91
N LEU A 82 4.04 24.66 -11.79
CA LEU A 82 2.84 24.74 -10.99
C LEU A 82 2.79 26.07 -10.24
N ASP A 83 1.58 26.56 -9.93
CA ASP A 83 1.42 27.65 -8.97
C ASP A 83 1.78 27.18 -7.54
N ASP A 84 2.02 28.14 -6.64
CA ASP A 84 2.47 27.86 -5.28
C ASP A 84 1.47 26.97 -4.50
N ASP A 85 0.18 27.10 -4.79
CA ASP A 85 -0.89 26.36 -4.11
C ASP A 85 -0.86 24.88 -4.54
N ALA A 86 -0.89 24.61 -5.84
CA ALA A 86 -0.76 23.26 -6.40
C ALA A 86 0.58 22.63 -6.01
N ARG A 87 1.69 23.35 -6.15
CA ARG A 87 3.03 22.86 -5.82
C ARG A 87 3.15 22.39 -4.37
N SER A 88 2.51 23.09 -3.43
CA SER A 88 2.54 22.76 -2.00
C SER A 88 1.86 21.43 -1.66
N ARG A 89 0.99 20.92 -2.54
CA ARG A 89 0.25 19.67 -2.37
C ARG A 89 0.78 18.50 -3.19
N VAL A 90 1.90 18.66 -3.89
CA VAL A 90 2.54 17.57 -4.65
C VAL A 90 3.78 17.06 -3.93
N ILE A 91 3.81 15.75 -3.65
CA ILE A 91 4.97 15.07 -3.06
C ILE A 91 5.54 14.08 -4.08
N LEU A 92 6.83 14.20 -4.37
CA LEU A 92 7.59 13.19 -5.08
C LEU A 92 8.07 12.13 -4.07
N ALA A 93 7.58 10.90 -4.18
CA ALA A 93 7.93 9.81 -3.28
C ALA A 93 9.12 9.00 -3.81
N GLU A 94 10.14 8.81 -2.97
CA GLU A 94 11.23 7.89 -3.26
C GLU A 94 10.79 6.47 -2.92
N ALA A 95 10.43 5.68 -3.94
CA ALA A 95 9.92 4.33 -3.76
C ALA A 95 10.14 3.46 -5.02
N PRO A 96 10.24 2.12 -4.89
CA PRO A 96 10.12 1.22 -6.03
C PRO A 96 8.79 1.46 -6.74
N ILE A 97 8.83 1.70 -8.06
CA ILE A 97 7.69 2.25 -8.79
C ILE A 97 6.43 1.37 -8.70
N VAL A 98 6.56 0.05 -8.71
CA VAL A 98 5.41 -0.86 -8.69
C VAL A 98 4.87 -1.03 -7.27
N GLU A 99 5.72 -1.44 -6.34
CA GLU A 99 5.34 -1.70 -4.96
C GLU A 99 4.87 -0.41 -4.26
N GLY A 100 5.61 0.68 -4.47
CA GLY A 100 5.28 1.99 -3.93
C GLY A 100 3.93 2.49 -4.45
N ALA A 101 3.63 2.31 -5.74
CA ALA A 101 2.36 2.74 -6.32
C ALA A 101 1.19 1.97 -5.71
N VAL A 102 1.33 0.65 -5.52
CA VAL A 102 0.30 -0.18 -4.90
C VAL A 102 0.08 0.23 -3.44
N ALA A 103 1.14 0.44 -2.65
CA ALA A 103 1.04 0.86 -1.26
C ALA A 103 0.39 2.25 -1.13
N ALA A 104 0.82 3.21 -1.94
CA ALA A 104 0.25 4.56 -1.97
C ALA A 104 -1.23 4.55 -2.40
N ALA A 105 -1.58 3.75 -3.41
CA ALA A 105 -2.96 3.66 -3.88
C ALA A 105 -3.91 3.13 -2.78
N VAL A 106 -3.47 2.13 -2.00
CA VAL A 106 -4.23 1.64 -0.85
C VAL A 106 -4.35 2.71 0.23
N ALA A 107 -3.25 3.36 0.60
CA ALA A 107 -3.25 4.42 1.61
C ALA A 107 -4.22 5.55 1.24
N ALA A 108 -4.22 5.97 -0.04
CA ALA A 108 -5.15 6.96 -0.56
C ALA A 108 -6.61 6.47 -0.49
N ALA A 109 -6.88 5.22 -0.88
CA ALA A 109 -8.23 4.63 -0.84
C ALA A 109 -8.78 4.47 0.59
N THR A 110 -7.91 4.35 1.59
CA THR A 110 -8.27 4.29 3.01
C THR A 110 -8.36 5.67 3.66
N GLY A 111 -8.14 6.75 2.91
CA GLY A 111 -8.28 8.14 3.40
C GLY A 111 -7.02 8.73 4.03
N GLY A 112 -5.83 8.24 3.67
CA GLY A 112 -4.57 8.88 4.05
C GLY A 112 -4.41 10.27 3.42
N ASP A 113 -3.77 11.19 4.14
CA ASP A 113 -3.38 12.49 3.59
C ASP A 113 -2.14 12.36 2.68
N VAL A 114 -1.80 13.43 1.96
CA VAL A 114 -0.72 13.38 0.95
C VAL A 114 0.62 12.93 1.54
N THR A 115 0.91 13.31 2.79
CA THR A 115 2.13 12.90 3.50
C THR A 115 2.09 11.41 3.83
N GLY A 116 1.01 10.92 4.45
CA GLY A 116 0.86 9.51 4.80
C GLY A 116 0.85 8.59 3.58
N VAL A 117 0.28 9.04 2.46
CA VAL A 117 0.32 8.32 1.17
C VAL A 117 1.74 8.22 0.62
N ALA A 118 2.51 9.32 0.66
CA ALA A 118 3.90 9.31 0.24
C ALA A 118 4.78 8.42 1.13
N GLU A 119 4.57 8.48 2.45
CA GLU A 119 5.27 7.61 3.41
C GLU A 119 4.97 6.12 3.15
N ALA A 120 3.70 5.77 2.90
CA ALA A 120 3.32 4.40 2.55
C ALA A 120 4.05 3.91 1.30
N ALA A 121 4.19 4.76 0.28
CA ALA A 121 4.95 4.47 -0.93
C ALA A 121 6.43 4.19 -0.60
N SER A 122 7.09 5.07 0.15
CA SER A 122 8.53 4.96 0.45
C SER A 122 8.89 3.73 1.29
N HIS A 123 8.00 3.26 2.15
CA HIS A 123 8.23 2.05 2.95
C HIS A 123 8.04 0.73 2.18
N ALA A 124 7.54 0.79 0.95
CA ALA A 124 7.27 -0.39 0.13
C ALA A 124 8.52 -1.25 -0.18
N GLY A 125 9.69 -0.62 -0.28
CA GLY A 125 10.95 -1.31 -0.64
C GLY A 125 11.62 -2.10 0.49
N GLY A 126 11.10 -2.03 1.72
CA GLY A 126 11.73 -2.63 2.91
C GLY A 126 11.36 -4.08 3.20
N ALA A 127 10.35 -4.65 2.53
CA ALA A 127 9.88 -6.01 2.81
C ALA A 127 10.72 -7.06 2.07
N ASN A 128 11.95 -7.31 2.56
CA ASN A 128 12.60 -8.60 2.30
C ASN A 128 12.18 -9.60 3.39
N PRO A 129 11.27 -10.56 3.12
CA PRO A 129 10.86 -11.57 4.09
C PRO A 129 12.00 -12.51 4.51
N ALA A 130 13.14 -12.49 3.83
CA ALA A 130 14.30 -13.35 4.14
C ALA A 130 15.32 -12.74 5.11
N ALA A 131 15.12 -11.50 5.61
CA ALA A 131 16.05 -10.83 6.53
C ALA A 131 15.52 -10.66 7.97
N ALA A 132 14.31 -11.13 8.26
CA ALA A 132 13.71 -11.07 9.60
C ALA A 132 13.99 -12.31 10.46
N ASP A 133 14.92 -13.18 10.07
CA ASP A 133 15.21 -14.43 10.77
C ASP A 133 16.57 -14.37 11.50
N THR A 134 16.60 -13.63 12.62
CA THR A 134 17.47 -13.93 13.78
C THR A 134 16.84 -13.39 15.06
N ALA A 135 15.64 -13.87 15.39
CA ALA A 135 15.18 -13.87 16.77
C ALA A 135 14.60 -15.25 17.06
N SER A 136 15.40 -16.08 17.73
CA SER A 136 15.02 -17.41 18.22
C SER A 136 13.66 -17.39 18.92
N PRO A 137 12.87 -18.48 18.83
CA PRO A 137 11.57 -18.54 19.48
C PRO A 137 11.75 -18.48 21.01
N PRO A 138 10.94 -17.70 21.75
CA PRO A 138 10.85 -17.89 23.19
C PRO A 138 10.07 -19.17 23.47
N SER A 139 10.70 -20.01 24.27
CA SER A 139 10.19 -21.22 24.89
C SER A 139 8.90 -20.99 25.67
N ASP A 140 8.01 -21.97 25.58
CA ASP A 140 6.94 -22.26 26.52
C ASP A 140 7.45 -22.14 27.97
N GLU A 141 6.81 -21.29 28.79
CA GLU A 141 6.40 -21.61 30.17
C GLU A 141 5.71 -20.41 30.89
N ALA A 142 4.43 -20.65 31.20
CA ALA A 142 3.74 -20.37 32.46
C ALA A 142 3.49 -18.93 33.00
N ALA A 143 2.18 -18.62 33.02
CA ALA A 143 1.40 -18.08 34.14
C ALA A 143 1.66 -16.65 34.67
N GLY A 144 0.70 -15.76 34.37
CA GLY A 144 0.46 -14.52 35.10
C GLY A 144 -0.78 -13.79 34.59
N GLN A 145 -1.92 -13.98 35.26
CA GLN A 145 -3.17 -13.28 34.97
C GLN A 145 -3.04 -11.77 35.30
N ALA A 146 -2.91 -10.95 34.28
CA ALA A 146 -3.24 -9.52 34.31
C ALA A 146 -4.03 -9.22 33.04
N ALA A 147 -5.07 -8.38 33.14
CA ALA A 147 -5.92 -8.03 32.02
C ALA A 147 -5.06 -7.48 30.88
N SER A 148 -4.87 -8.29 29.86
CA SER A 148 -4.02 -7.93 28.73
C SER A 148 -4.90 -7.22 27.71
N ASP A 149 -4.57 -5.97 27.38
CA ASP A 149 -5.07 -5.29 26.18
C ASP A 149 -4.50 -5.93 24.89
N SER A 150 -4.09 -7.21 24.95
CA SER A 150 -3.59 -8.00 23.84
C SER A 150 -4.50 -9.20 23.59
N GLU A 151 -4.81 -9.42 22.33
CA GLU A 151 -5.71 -10.46 21.85
C GLU A 151 -5.02 -11.23 20.72
N SER A 152 -5.24 -12.54 20.64
CA SER A 152 -4.61 -13.40 19.64
C SER A 152 -5.54 -14.50 19.18
N ARG A 153 -5.56 -14.78 17.88
CA ARG A 153 -6.35 -15.87 17.28
C ARG A 153 -5.68 -16.43 16.04
N THR A 154 -5.65 -17.76 15.94
CA THR A 154 -5.15 -18.47 14.75
C THR A 154 -6.31 -19.04 13.94
N ILE A 155 -6.26 -18.87 12.62
CA ILE A 155 -7.34 -19.20 11.69
C ILE A 155 -6.73 -19.83 10.46
N ARG A 156 -7.45 -20.77 9.85
CA ARG A 156 -7.02 -21.38 8.60
C ARG A 156 -7.56 -20.62 7.40
N LEU A 157 -6.68 -20.22 6.49
CA LEU A 157 -7.07 -19.50 5.28
C LEU A 157 -7.81 -20.42 4.31
N ILE A 158 -8.99 -20.00 3.84
CA ILE A 158 -9.84 -20.82 2.95
C ILE A 158 -9.77 -20.39 1.48
N ASN A 159 -9.35 -19.16 1.20
CA ASN A 159 -9.25 -18.59 -0.15
C ASN A 159 -8.32 -19.43 -1.04
N ARG A 160 -8.81 -19.85 -2.21
CA ARG A 160 -8.05 -20.69 -3.15
C ARG A 160 -6.74 -20.05 -3.57
N ASP A 161 -6.78 -18.76 -3.87
CA ASP A 161 -5.62 -18.02 -4.37
C ASP A 161 -4.81 -17.39 -3.20
N GLY A 162 -5.15 -17.73 -1.95
CA GLY A 162 -4.48 -17.23 -0.75
C GLY A 162 -4.86 -15.79 -0.39
N LEU A 163 -4.05 -15.13 0.44
CA LEU A 163 -4.22 -13.73 0.82
C LEU A 163 -3.53 -12.83 -0.22
N HIS A 164 -3.97 -12.95 -1.46
CA HIS A 164 -3.44 -12.19 -2.60
C HIS A 164 -3.94 -10.74 -2.59
N ALA A 165 -3.55 -9.96 -3.60
CA ALA A 165 -3.70 -8.51 -3.63
C ALA A 165 -5.12 -8.01 -3.21
N ARG A 166 -6.19 -8.57 -3.79
CA ARG A 166 -7.57 -8.14 -3.54
C ARG A 166 -8.07 -8.42 -2.09
N PRO A 167 -8.11 -9.66 -1.59
CA PRO A 167 -8.51 -9.94 -0.20
C PRO A 167 -7.54 -9.30 0.80
N ALA A 168 -6.25 -9.16 0.46
CA ALA A 168 -5.29 -8.44 1.30
C ALA A 168 -5.60 -6.94 1.40
N ALA A 169 -6.03 -6.28 0.31
CA ALA A 169 -6.42 -4.87 0.34
C ALA A 169 -7.68 -4.64 1.20
N GLU A 170 -8.68 -5.53 1.10
CA GLU A 170 -9.86 -5.48 1.97
C GLU A 170 -9.49 -5.71 3.45
N PHE A 171 -8.62 -6.69 3.70
CA PHE A 171 -8.09 -6.99 5.02
C PHE A 171 -7.40 -5.77 5.64
N VAL A 172 -6.46 -5.16 4.91
CA VAL A 172 -5.70 -3.98 5.32
C VAL A 172 -6.62 -2.80 5.55
N LYS A 173 -7.59 -2.56 4.65
CA LYS A 173 -8.60 -1.50 4.81
C LYS A 173 -9.36 -1.63 6.13
N LYS A 174 -9.78 -2.85 6.48
CA LYS A 174 -10.46 -3.11 7.75
C LYS A 174 -9.50 -2.96 8.94
N ALA A 175 -8.27 -3.47 8.84
CA ALA A 175 -7.27 -3.41 9.90
C ALA A 175 -6.82 -1.97 10.23
N SER A 176 -6.67 -1.11 9.21
CA SER A 176 -6.30 0.30 9.36
C SER A 176 -7.35 1.13 10.08
N GLY A 177 -8.61 0.67 10.13
CA GLY A 177 -9.71 1.35 10.81
C GLY A 177 -9.71 1.22 12.34
N TYR A 178 -8.82 0.41 12.93
CA TYR A 178 -8.77 0.21 14.38
C TYR A 178 -7.65 1.00 15.06
N ASP A 179 -7.97 1.55 16.25
CA ASP A 179 -6.99 2.04 17.22
C ASP A 179 -6.36 0.87 18.00
N ALA A 180 -5.61 0.06 17.26
CA ALA A 180 -4.80 -1.03 17.78
C ALA A 180 -3.61 -1.28 16.85
N ARG A 181 -2.50 -1.77 17.42
CA ARG A 181 -1.42 -2.38 16.66
C ARG A 181 -1.86 -3.80 16.33
N VAL A 182 -1.96 -4.15 15.05
CA VAL A 182 -2.43 -5.46 14.60
C VAL A 182 -1.37 -6.08 13.73
N ASN A 183 -1.04 -7.35 13.97
CA ASN A 183 -0.09 -8.12 13.18
C ASN A 183 -0.70 -9.42 12.68
N VAL A 184 -0.23 -9.88 11.53
CA VAL A 184 -0.47 -11.20 10.94
C VAL A 184 0.86 -11.92 10.86
N ASN A 185 1.01 -13.05 11.55
CA ASN A 185 2.26 -13.83 11.58
C ASN A 185 3.51 -12.96 11.86
N GLY A 186 3.37 -11.93 12.69
CA GLY A 186 4.45 -10.99 13.06
C GLY A 186 4.65 -9.81 12.11
N VAL A 187 3.88 -9.69 11.02
CA VAL A 187 3.92 -8.56 10.07
C VAL A 187 2.75 -7.62 10.30
N ASP A 188 2.97 -6.31 10.15
CA ASP A 188 1.93 -5.29 10.33
C ASP A 188 0.73 -5.53 9.39
N ALA A 189 -0.45 -5.70 9.99
CA ALA A 189 -1.71 -5.92 9.30
C ALA A 189 -2.20 -4.71 8.50
N LYS A 190 -1.63 -3.53 8.74
CA LYS A 190 -1.90 -2.30 8.00
C LYS A 190 -0.99 -2.13 6.77
N SER A 191 -0.01 -3.03 6.58
CA SER A 191 0.89 -3.03 5.42
C SER A 191 0.46 -4.06 4.37
N LEU A 192 -0.15 -3.61 3.28
CA LEU A 192 -0.55 -4.50 2.18
C LEU A 192 0.61 -5.33 1.65
N LEU A 193 1.74 -4.68 1.37
CA LEU A 193 2.92 -5.38 0.87
C LEU A 193 3.50 -6.34 1.90
N GLY A 194 3.48 -5.97 3.18
CA GLY A 194 3.86 -6.86 4.26
C GLY A 194 3.01 -8.13 4.25
N ILE A 195 1.69 -7.98 4.19
CA ILE A 195 0.74 -9.10 4.11
C ILE A 195 0.97 -9.96 2.87
N MET A 196 1.12 -9.34 1.70
CA MET A 196 1.36 -10.07 0.45
C MET A 196 2.71 -10.82 0.47
N SER A 197 3.74 -10.25 1.11
CA SER A 197 5.07 -10.86 1.22
C SER A 197 5.11 -12.14 2.06
N LEU A 198 4.12 -12.33 2.95
CA LEU A 198 3.99 -13.57 3.73
C LEU A 198 3.68 -14.79 2.84
N GLY A 199 3.18 -14.58 1.62
CA GLY A 199 2.88 -15.67 0.69
C GLY A 199 1.86 -16.68 1.24
N LEU A 200 0.90 -16.21 2.05
CA LEU A 200 -0.10 -17.07 2.67
C LEU A 200 -1.03 -17.69 1.62
N VAL A 201 -0.87 -19.00 1.40
CA VAL A 201 -1.67 -19.80 0.47
C VAL A 201 -2.84 -20.49 1.17
N GLN A 202 -3.76 -21.05 0.38
CA GLN A 202 -4.87 -21.84 0.91
C GLN A 202 -4.40 -22.90 1.91
N GLY A 203 -5.10 -22.96 3.04
CA GLY A 203 -4.83 -23.92 4.10
C GLY A 203 -3.67 -23.55 5.03
N ALA A 204 -2.99 -22.42 4.82
CA ALA A 204 -2.02 -21.86 5.76
C ALA A 204 -2.70 -21.34 7.04
N ASP A 205 -1.98 -21.38 8.14
CA ASP A 205 -2.42 -20.83 9.42
C ASP A 205 -2.04 -19.33 9.50
N VAL A 206 -3.04 -18.52 9.81
CA VAL A 206 -2.96 -17.08 9.98
C VAL A 206 -3.15 -16.76 11.45
N THR A 207 -2.10 -16.29 12.11
CA THR A 207 -2.14 -15.85 13.50
C THR A 207 -2.27 -14.35 13.55
N LEU A 208 -3.45 -13.89 13.96
CA LEU A 208 -3.72 -12.49 14.27
C LEU A 208 -3.31 -12.20 15.70
N THR A 209 -2.54 -11.14 15.90
CA THR A 209 -2.29 -10.57 17.22
C THR A 209 -2.63 -9.10 17.20
N ALA A 210 -3.33 -8.59 18.21
CA ALA A 210 -3.56 -7.16 18.35
C ALA A 210 -3.25 -6.69 19.76
N ASP A 211 -2.73 -5.48 19.88
CA ASP A 211 -2.44 -4.79 21.13
C ASP A 211 -3.05 -3.38 21.09
N GLY A 212 -3.79 -3.00 22.12
CA GLY A 212 -4.35 -1.66 22.28
C GLY A 212 -5.87 -1.61 22.55
N PRO A 213 -6.44 -0.39 22.61
CA PRO A 213 -7.83 -0.16 23.02
C PRO A 213 -8.88 -0.96 22.23
N GLU A 214 -8.66 -1.18 20.94
CA GLU A 214 -9.56 -1.95 20.08
C GLU A 214 -9.09 -3.38 19.77
N ALA A 215 -8.08 -3.92 20.48
CA ALA A 215 -7.47 -5.22 20.17
C ALA A 215 -8.49 -6.36 20.01
N ARG A 216 -9.43 -6.50 20.96
CA ARG A 216 -10.45 -7.57 20.92
C ARG A 216 -11.38 -7.44 19.71
N LYS A 217 -11.82 -6.22 19.42
CA LYS A 217 -12.71 -5.94 18.30
C LYS A 217 -11.99 -6.19 16.97
N ALA A 218 -10.75 -5.68 16.85
CA ALA A 218 -9.91 -5.88 15.68
C ALA A 218 -9.70 -7.38 15.39
N VAL A 219 -9.27 -8.17 16.38
CA VAL A 219 -9.06 -9.61 16.21
C VAL A 219 -10.37 -10.30 15.83
N SER A 220 -11.48 -10.04 16.53
CA SER A 220 -12.77 -10.70 16.22
C SER A 220 -13.22 -10.44 14.79
N GLU A 221 -13.26 -9.18 14.37
CA GLU A 221 -13.81 -8.79 13.08
C GLU A 221 -12.89 -9.10 11.89
N LEU A 222 -11.57 -9.08 12.09
CA LEU A 222 -10.60 -9.53 11.08
C LEU A 222 -10.60 -11.05 10.97
N SER A 223 -10.84 -11.75 12.08
CA SER A 223 -10.97 -13.20 12.06
C SER A 223 -12.17 -13.65 11.23
N GLU A 224 -13.32 -13.04 11.48
CA GLU A 224 -14.55 -13.30 10.73
C GLU A 224 -14.37 -13.02 9.23
N LEU A 225 -13.62 -11.98 8.88
CA LEU A 225 -13.34 -11.65 7.49
C LEU A 225 -12.55 -12.77 6.80
N ILE A 226 -11.49 -13.29 7.44
CA ILE A 226 -10.70 -14.42 6.94
C ILE A 226 -11.56 -15.70 6.86
N GLU A 227 -12.35 -15.99 7.89
CA GLU A 227 -13.23 -17.17 7.94
C GLU A 227 -14.34 -17.13 6.88
N SER A 228 -14.82 -15.94 6.52
CA SER A 228 -15.79 -15.73 5.44
C SER A 228 -15.19 -15.86 4.04
N GLY A 229 -13.86 -15.93 3.93
CA GLY A 229 -13.15 -15.99 2.66
C GLY A 229 -13.26 -14.70 1.84
N PHE A 230 -13.45 -13.54 2.47
CA PHE A 230 -13.55 -12.24 1.78
C PHE A 230 -14.68 -12.20 0.71
N GLY A 231 -15.70 -13.06 0.85
CA GLY A 231 -16.75 -13.21 -0.15
C GLY A 231 -16.30 -13.79 -1.50
N GLU A 232 -15.10 -14.37 -1.56
CA GLU A 232 -14.57 -15.03 -2.74
C GLU A 232 -15.05 -16.50 -2.78
N SER A 233 -15.46 -16.96 -3.97
CA SER A 233 -15.96 -18.33 -4.23
C SER A 233 -15.08 -19.06 -5.25
#